data_AF-A0A2E5PCW6-F1
#
_entry.id   AF-A0A2E5PCW6-F1
#
_cell.length_a   1.000
_cell.length_b   1.000
_cell.length_c   1.000
_cell.angle_alpha   90.00
_cell.angle_beta   90.00
_cell.angle_gamma   90.00
#
_symmetry.space_group_name_H-M   'P 1'
#
loop_
_entity.id
_entity.type
_entity.pdbx_description
1 polymer ?
#
loop_
_entity_poly.entity_id
_entity_poly.type
_entity_poly.pdbx_seq_one_letter_code
_entity_poly.pdbx_strand_id
1 'polypeptide(L)' 'MSKSNVTDSKTQEYLERYMEGVKKRNPGEPEFHQAVYEAAATIFPYIADKPQYHKNQIL' A
#
# COMPACT_ATOMS: atom_id res chain seq x y z
N MET A 1 17.72 14.49 -11.70
CA MET A 1 16.52 13.86 -12.28
C MET A 1 16.50 12.38 -11.93
N SER A 2 16.22 11.99 -10.67
CA SER A 2 16.27 10.56 -10.26
C SER A 2 15.38 10.18 -9.06
N LYS A 3 14.60 11.11 -8.50
CA LYS A 3 13.81 10.82 -7.27
C LYS A 3 12.48 10.11 -7.56
N SER A 4 11.99 10.13 -8.80
CA SER A 4 10.70 9.54 -9.16
C SER A 4 10.77 8.01 -9.18
N ASN A 5 11.65 7.42 -9.99
CA ASN A 5 11.73 5.96 -10.16
C ASN A 5 12.08 5.16 -8.89
N VAL A 6 12.81 5.75 -7.93
CA VAL A 6 13.19 5.07 -6.68
C VAL A 6 12.04 5.08 -5.66
N THR A 7 11.19 6.10 -5.69
CA THR A 7 10.04 6.24 -4.77
C THR A 7 8.92 5.28 -5.17
N ASP A 8 8.73 5.08 -6.47
CA ASP A 8 7.70 4.20 -7.02
C ASP A 8 7.98 2.72 -6.67
N SER A 9 9.23 2.27 -6.78
CA SER A 9 9.62 0.90 -6.45
C SER A 9 9.44 0.56 -4.97
N LYS A 10 9.77 1.47 -4.05
CA LYS A 10 9.55 1.25 -2.61
C LYS A 10 8.08 1.22 -2.25
N THR A 11 7.28 2.09 -2.88
CA THR A 11 5.83 2.15 -2.65
C THR A 11 5.15 0.86 -3.07
N GLN A 12 5.58 0.28 -4.19
CA GLN A 12 5.12 -1.03 -4.66
C GLN A 12 5.45 -2.15 -3.66
N GLU A 13 6.69 -2.21 -3.15
CA GLU A 13 7.09 -3.19 -2.13
C GLU A 13 6.22 -3.10 -0.86
N TYR A 14 5.91 -1.88 -0.41
CA TYR A 14 5.01 -1.68 0.73
C TYR A 14 3.58 -2.13 0.45
N LEU A 15 3.07 -1.85 -0.74
CA LEU A 15 1.73 -2.28 -1.16
C LEU A 15 1.63 -3.80 -1.20
N GLU A 16 2.64 -4.48 -1.75
CA GLU A 16 2.67 -5.95 -1.81
C GLU A 16 2.65 -6.57 -0.41
N ARG A 17 3.55 -6.11 0.48
CA ARG A 17 3.58 -6.57 1.88
C ARG A 17 2.28 -6.30 2.62
N TYR A 18 1.66 -5.15 2.37
CA TYR A 18 0.37 -4.80 2.95
C TYR A 18 -0.72 -5.79 2.49
N MET A 19 -0.80 -6.04 1.19
CA MET A 19 -1.79 -6.94 0.59
C MET A 19 -1.62 -8.40 1.01
N GLU A 20 -0.40 -8.87 1.23
CA GLU A 20 -0.17 -10.20 1.83
C GLU A 20 -0.85 -10.33 3.20
N GLY A 21 -0.72 -9.30 4.04
CA GLY A 21 -1.39 -9.24 5.33
C GLY A 21 -2.91 -9.23 5.22
N VAL A 22 -3.46 -8.45 4.29
CA VAL A 22 -4.91 -8.38 4.02
C VAL A 22 -5.45 -9.74 3.57
N LYS A 23 -4.81 -10.36 2.58
CA LYS A 23 -5.21 -11.67 2.04
C LYS A 23 -5.16 -12.77 3.10
N LYS A 24 -4.13 -12.76 3.95
CA LYS A 24 -3.97 -13.73 5.04
C LYS A 24 -5.08 -13.63 6.09
N ARG A 25 -5.56 -12.42 6.39
CA ARG A 25 -6.62 -12.20 7.39
C ARG A 25 -8.02 -12.41 6.84
N ASN A 26 -8.21 -12.22 5.54
CA ASN A 26 -9.51 -12.27 4.87
C ASN A 26 -9.49 -13.28 3.71
N PRO A 27 -9.23 -14.58 3.95
CA PRO A 27 -9.11 -15.54 2.86
C PRO A 27 -10.45 -15.75 2.14
N GLY A 28 -10.42 -15.89 0.81
CA GLY A 28 -11.61 -16.22 0.00
C GLY A 28 -12.49 -15.03 -0.38
N GLU A 29 -12.04 -13.79 -0.18
CA GLU A 29 -12.81 -12.57 -0.52
C GLU A 29 -12.15 -11.76 -1.66
N PRO A 30 -12.21 -12.25 -2.91
CA PRO A 30 -11.47 -11.65 -4.03
C PRO A 30 -11.92 -10.21 -4.35
N GLU A 31 -13.21 -9.89 -4.24
CA GLU A 31 -13.73 -8.53 -4.48
C GLU A 31 -13.26 -7.55 -3.40
N PHE A 32 -13.20 -8.01 -2.14
CA PHE A 32 -12.63 -7.22 -1.05
C PHE A 32 -11.13 -6.97 -1.28
N HIS A 33 -10.37 -8.00 -1.67
CA HIS A 33 -8.94 -7.84 -1.98
C HIS A 33 -8.71 -6.87 -3.13
N GLN A 34 -9.55 -6.93 -4.17
CA GLN A 34 -9.48 -6.01 -5.31
C GLN A 34 -9.76 -4.57 -4.85
N ALA A 35 -10.84 -4.33 -4.12
CA ALA A 35 -11.20 -3.00 -3.64
C ALA A 35 -10.11 -2.40 -2.74
N VAL A 36 -9.53 -3.22 -1.84
CA VAL A 36 -8.42 -2.78 -0.98
C VAL A 36 -7.17 -2.47 -1.80
N TYR A 37 -6.84 -3.30 -2.79
CA TYR A 37 -5.69 -3.05 -3.68
C TYR A 37 -5.85 -1.75 -4.46
N GLU A 38 -7.01 -1.54 -5.09
CA GLU A 38 -7.29 -0.33 -5.88
C GLU A 38 -7.22 0.95 -5.02
N ALA A 39 -7.77 0.91 -3.81
CA ALA A 39 -7.66 2.02 -2.87
C ALA A 39 -6.21 2.25 -2.42
N ALA A 40 -5.53 1.20 -1.96
CA ALA A 40 -4.17 1.29 -1.44
C ALA A 40 -3.17 1.76 -2.51
N ALA A 41 -3.28 1.28 -3.75
CA ALA A 41 -2.40 1.67 -4.85
C ALA A 41 -2.41 3.18 -5.13
N THR A 42 -3.51 3.88 -4.81
CA THR A 42 -3.61 5.34 -4.95
C THR A 42 -3.18 6.09 -3.69
N ILE A 43 -3.45 5.54 -2.50
CA ILE A 43 -3.19 6.21 -1.22
C ILE A 43 -1.70 6.10 -0.83
N PHE A 44 -1.06 4.95 -1.03
CA PHE A 44 0.33 4.72 -0.60
C PHE A 44 1.33 5.73 -1.19
N PRO A 45 1.31 6.05 -2.51
CA PRO A 45 2.15 7.10 -3.07
C PRO A 45 1.87 8.48 -2.43
N TYR A 46 0.60 8.79 -2.16
CA TYR A 46 0.20 10.06 -1.56
C TYR A 46 0.71 10.23 -0.13
N ILE A 47 0.75 9.16 0.67
CA ILE A 47 1.21 9.22 2.06
C ILE A 47 2.71 8.93 2.23
N ALA A 48 3.44 8.62 1.15
CA ALA A 48 4.85 8.21 1.22
C ALA A 48 5.75 9.22 1.93
N ASP A 49 5.49 10.52 1.79
CA ASP A 49 6.22 11.62 2.41
C ASP A 49 5.59 12.13 3.73
N LYS A 50 4.53 11.49 4.23
CA LYS A 50 3.74 11.91 5.39
C LYS A 50 3.93 10.94 6.56
N PRO A 51 4.99 11.12 7.38
CA PRO A 51 5.39 10.18 8.43
C PRO A 51 4.31 9.93 9.49
N GLN A 52 3.37 10.86 9.68
CA GLN A 52 2.27 10.72 10.63
C GLN A 52 1.31 9.56 10.29
N TYR A 53 1.10 9.22 9.01
CA TYR A 53 0.23 8.10 8.64
C TYR A 53 0.91 6.75 8.91
N HIS A 54 2.22 6.68 8.69
CA HIS A 54 3.02 5.49 8.96
C HIS A 54 3.22 5.23 10.45
N LYS A 55 3.54 6.28 11.23
CA LYS A 55 3.76 6.16 12.69
C LYS A 55 2.51 5.71 13.44
N ASN A 56 1.34 6.11 12.96
CA ASN A 56 0.06 5.75 13.56
C ASN A 56 -0.57 4.49 12.95
N GLN A 57 0.10 3.83 11.99
CA GLN A 57 -0.40 2.63 11.30
C GLN A 57 -1.85 2.79 10.78
N ILE A 58 -2.11 3.91 10.11
CA ILE A 58 -3.46 4.23 9.59
C ILE A 58 -3.89 3.30 8.44
N LEU A 59 -2.92 2.70 7.74
CA LEU A 59 -3.13 1.67 6.72
C LEU A 59 -2.57 0.33 7.19
#